data_AF-A0A2R5LBN9-F1
#
_entry.id   AF-A0A2R5LBN9-F1
#
_cell.length_a   1.000
_cell.length_b   1.000
_cell.length_c   1.000
_cell.angle_alpha   90.00
_cell.angle_beta   90.00
_cell.angle_gamma   90.00
#
_symmetry.space_group_name_H-M   'P 1'
#
loop_
_entity.id
_entity.type
_entity.pdbx_description
1 polymer ?
#
loop_
_entity_poly.entity_id
_entity_poly.type
_entity_poly.pdbx_seq_one_letter_code
_entity_poly.pdbx_strand_id
1 'polypeptide(L)'
;EEFAKSTVAHVHGQSKDWLLRFVPVLDSKREEARSLAAFHFAMEAGIKKRQGNTSVFAEIGALEALRKVASSPNAIASKFAAQALQLIGEEVPHKLSQQVPLWTVEDVKEWVKQIGFTNYASEFVNSRVDGDLLLQLNEVMLREDIGIKNGILRRRFLRELSLLKRMADYSSVDTTNVNQILQNLGPDFSQYTYRMLQSGVDKDSLKFLNDDQLFKECGIDNSIHRLRICQAILGLNQSVEEEGEGSERNKSLDVFVSYRRSNGSQLASLLKVHLQLRGFSVFIDVERLESGKFDTNLLNSIRQAK
;
A
#
# COMPACT_ATOMS: atom_id res chain seq x y z
N GLU A 1 -18.32 -6.00 25.09
CA GLU A 1 -19.03 -6.84 26.07
C GLU A 1 -20.56 -6.77 25.95
N GLU A 2 -21.15 -5.64 25.53
CA GLU A 2 -22.62 -5.51 25.40
C GLU A 2 -23.26 -6.49 24.41
N PHE A 3 -22.61 -6.78 23.27
CA PHE A 3 -23.17 -7.68 22.25
C PHE A 3 -23.30 -9.14 22.70
N ALA A 4 -22.41 -9.63 23.57
CA ALA A 4 -22.49 -11.00 24.08
C ALA A 4 -23.68 -11.22 25.05
N LYS A 5 -24.37 -10.14 25.46
CA LYS A 5 -25.52 -10.18 26.38
C LYS A 5 -26.87 -9.98 25.68
N SER A 6 -26.90 -9.73 24.36
CA SER A 6 -28.13 -9.35 23.64
C SER A 6 -29.02 -10.52 23.23
N THR A 7 -28.53 -11.78 23.28
CA THR A 7 -29.32 -12.97 22.88
C THR A 7 -28.92 -14.20 23.69
N VAL A 8 -29.90 -15.01 24.11
CA VAL A 8 -29.70 -16.20 24.98
C VAL A 8 -28.71 -17.23 24.37
N ALA A 9 -28.65 -17.31 23.04
CA ALA A 9 -27.69 -18.13 22.31
C ALA A 9 -26.22 -17.67 22.51
N HIS A 10 -25.98 -16.36 22.69
CA HIS A 10 -24.65 -15.79 22.93
C HIS A 10 -24.20 -15.93 24.40
N VAL A 11 -25.10 -16.28 25.31
CA VAL A 11 -24.76 -16.51 26.72
C VAL A 11 -24.02 -17.85 26.89
N HIS A 12 -24.40 -18.87 26.11
CA HIS A 12 -23.83 -20.21 26.18
C HIS A 12 -22.75 -20.48 25.12
N GLY A 13 -22.70 -19.65 24.07
CA GLY A 13 -21.76 -19.79 22.96
C GLY A 13 -22.13 -20.93 22.02
N GLN A 14 -21.49 -20.96 20.85
CA GLN A 14 -21.73 -21.96 19.83
C GLN A 14 -21.06 -23.31 20.15
N SER A 15 -21.55 -24.37 19.50
CA SER A 15 -20.99 -25.72 19.63
C SER A 15 -19.64 -25.85 18.93
N LYS A 16 -18.88 -26.88 19.32
CA LYS A 16 -17.59 -27.22 18.69
C LYS A 16 -17.73 -27.42 17.17
N ASP A 17 -18.75 -28.16 16.74
CA ASP A 17 -18.99 -28.44 15.31
C ASP A 17 -19.35 -27.19 14.53
N TRP A 18 -20.02 -26.22 15.17
CA TRP A 18 -20.33 -24.95 14.54
C TRP A 18 -19.07 -24.11 14.35
N LEU A 19 -18.21 -24.01 15.39
CA LEU A 19 -16.93 -23.31 15.31
C LEU A 19 -15.99 -23.91 14.27
N LEU A 20 -15.97 -25.24 14.15
CA LEU A 20 -15.15 -25.94 13.17
C LEU A 20 -15.48 -25.55 11.72
N ARG A 21 -16.75 -25.22 11.42
CA ARG A 21 -17.16 -24.71 10.09
C ARG A 21 -16.60 -23.33 9.76
N PHE A 22 -16.24 -22.53 10.76
CA PHE A 22 -15.68 -21.20 10.57
C PHE A 22 -14.16 -21.19 10.40
N VAL A 23 -13.46 -22.28 10.76
CA VAL A 23 -12.00 -22.37 10.62
C VAL A 23 -11.56 -22.15 9.17
N PRO A 24 -12.14 -22.80 8.14
CA PRO A 24 -11.77 -22.57 6.74
C PRO A 24 -12.07 -21.13 6.25
N VAL A 25 -13.01 -20.44 6.91
CA VAL A 25 -13.41 -19.07 6.52
C VAL A 25 -12.32 -18.05 6.90
N LEU A 26 -11.52 -18.33 7.92
CA LEU A 26 -10.35 -17.51 8.28
C LEU A 26 -9.28 -17.47 7.17
N ASP A 27 -9.22 -18.52 6.34
CA ASP A 27 -8.32 -18.61 5.18
C ASP A 27 -8.95 -18.14 3.86
N SER A 28 -10.17 -17.59 3.90
CA SER A 28 -10.86 -17.11 2.69
C SER A 28 -10.14 -15.94 2.03
N LYS A 29 -10.17 -15.89 0.69
CA LYS A 29 -9.66 -14.74 -0.08
C LYS A 29 -10.49 -13.47 0.13
N ARG A 30 -11.74 -13.60 0.58
CA ARG A 30 -12.63 -12.44 0.81
C ARG A 30 -12.40 -11.83 2.18
N GLU A 31 -12.14 -10.53 2.21
CA GLU A 31 -11.81 -9.79 3.44
C GLU A 31 -13.00 -9.73 4.41
N GLU A 32 -14.21 -9.61 3.89
CA GLU A 32 -15.43 -9.51 4.68
C GLU A 32 -15.70 -10.84 5.40
N ALA A 33 -15.50 -11.96 4.69
CA ALA A 33 -15.65 -13.29 5.25
C ALA A 33 -14.63 -13.55 6.38
N ARG A 34 -13.36 -13.17 6.17
CA ARG A 34 -12.32 -13.27 7.20
C ARG A 34 -12.62 -12.40 8.41
N SER A 35 -13.04 -11.16 8.19
CA SER A 35 -13.39 -10.22 9.26
C SER A 35 -14.55 -10.74 10.12
N LEU A 36 -15.59 -11.27 9.48
CA LEU A 36 -16.72 -11.86 10.16
C LEU A 36 -16.33 -13.10 10.95
N ALA A 37 -15.55 -14.01 10.36
CA ALA A 37 -15.06 -15.20 11.05
C ALA A 37 -14.20 -14.84 12.26
N ALA A 38 -13.24 -13.92 12.10
CA ALA A 38 -12.39 -13.46 13.20
C ALA A 38 -13.21 -12.81 14.33
N PHE A 39 -14.24 -12.01 14.00
CA PHE A 39 -15.17 -11.46 14.98
C PHE A 39 -15.90 -12.55 15.77
N HIS A 40 -16.44 -13.57 15.09
CA HIS A 40 -17.10 -14.69 15.76
C HIS A 40 -16.16 -15.46 16.69
N PHE A 41 -14.91 -15.72 16.26
CA PHE A 41 -13.92 -16.34 17.11
C PHE A 41 -13.55 -15.47 18.33
N ALA A 42 -13.44 -14.15 18.18
CA ALA A 42 -13.18 -13.25 19.31
C ALA A 42 -14.33 -13.25 20.33
N MET A 43 -15.58 -13.25 19.84
CA MET A 43 -16.76 -13.33 20.68
C MET A 43 -16.83 -14.67 21.44
N GLU A 44 -16.63 -15.78 20.73
CA GLU A 44 -16.67 -17.12 21.32
C GLU A 44 -15.51 -17.36 22.28
N ALA A 45 -14.31 -16.84 21.99
CA ALA A 45 -13.18 -16.87 22.91
C ALA A 45 -13.53 -16.21 24.25
N GLY A 46 -14.25 -15.08 24.23
CA GLY A 46 -14.73 -14.42 25.45
C GLY A 46 -15.76 -15.23 26.23
N ILE A 47 -16.65 -15.95 25.54
CA ILE A 47 -17.65 -16.82 26.18
C ILE A 47 -16.96 -18.05 26.79
N LYS A 48 -16.13 -18.75 26.02
CA LYS A 48 -15.42 -19.96 26.46
C LYS A 48 -14.40 -19.70 27.55
N LYS A 49 -13.76 -18.52 27.56
CA LYS A 49 -12.91 -18.07 28.67
C LYS A 49 -13.68 -18.01 29.99
N ARG A 50 -14.89 -17.44 29.98
CA ARG A 50 -15.77 -17.40 31.17
C ARG A 50 -16.24 -18.79 31.61
N GLN A 51 -16.35 -19.72 30.67
CA GLN A 51 -16.70 -21.12 30.93
C GLN A 51 -15.49 -21.99 31.32
N GLY A 52 -14.26 -21.46 31.27
CA GLY A 52 -13.04 -22.23 31.49
C GLY A 52 -12.74 -23.29 30.42
N ASN A 53 -13.34 -23.19 29.23
CA ASN A 53 -13.25 -24.20 28.17
C ASN A 53 -12.59 -23.67 26.88
N THR A 54 -11.39 -23.08 27.02
CA THR A 54 -10.63 -22.51 25.89
C THR A 54 -9.86 -23.57 25.09
N SER A 55 -9.72 -24.80 25.59
CA SER A 55 -9.05 -25.91 24.87
C SER A 55 -9.73 -26.26 23.55
N VAL A 56 -11.03 -26.00 23.42
CA VAL A 56 -11.82 -26.26 22.20
C VAL A 56 -11.19 -25.61 20.97
N PHE A 57 -10.56 -24.43 21.09
CA PHE A 57 -9.94 -23.75 19.95
C PHE A 57 -8.68 -24.46 19.45
N ALA A 58 -7.92 -25.10 20.35
CA ALA A 58 -6.80 -25.95 19.98
C ALA A 58 -7.29 -27.25 19.32
N GLU A 59 -8.33 -27.87 19.88
CA GLU A 59 -8.90 -29.13 19.37
C GLU A 59 -9.46 -29.02 17.94
N ILE A 60 -9.99 -27.86 17.56
CA ILE A 60 -10.52 -27.62 16.20
C ILE A 60 -9.46 -27.08 15.23
N GLY A 61 -8.20 -26.91 15.67
CA GLY A 61 -7.12 -26.36 14.84
C GLY A 61 -7.29 -24.88 14.49
N ALA A 62 -8.05 -24.10 15.27
CA ALA A 62 -8.29 -22.69 14.97
C ALA A 62 -7.08 -21.79 15.29
N LEU A 63 -6.16 -22.22 16.17
CA LEU A 63 -5.07 -21.38 16.66
C LEU A 63 -4.12 -20.93 15.54
N GLU A 64 -3.71 -21.84 14.65
CA GLU A 64 -2.81 -21.52 13.54
C GLU A 64 -3.47 -20.54 12.55
N ALA A 65 -4.74 -20.78 12.21
CA ALA A 65 -5.51 -19.89 11.35
C ALA A 65 -5.66 -18.49 11.98
N LEU A 66 -5.95 -18.41 13.29
CA LEU A 66 -6.03 -17.14 14.01
C LEU A 66 -4.69 -16.41 14.05
N ARG A 67 -3.57 -17.09 14.29
CA ARG A 67 -2.23 -16.47 14.27
C ARG A 67 -1.91 -15.89 12.89
N LYS A 68 -2.25 -16.62 11.83
CA LYS A 68 -2.08 -16.16 10.44
C LYS A 68 -2.95 -14.94 10.13
N VAL A 69 -4.19 -14.90 10.61
CA VAL A 69 -5.07 -13.73 10.41
C VAL A 69 -4.62 -12.54 11.26
N ALA A 70 -4.20 -12.76 12.51
CA ALA A 70 -3.73 -11.73 13.42
C ALA A 70 -2.49 -10.99 12.87
N SER A 71 -1.60 -11.70 12.18
CA SER A 71 -0.41 -11.12 11.51
C SER A 71 -0.71 -10.48 10.15
N SER A 72 -1.91 -10.65 9.60
CA SER A 72 -2.26 -10.13 8.27
C SER A 72 -2.52 -8.62 8.25
N PRO A 73 -2.38 -7.94 7.09
CA PRO A 73 -2.59 -6.49 7.00
C PRO A 73 -4.05 -6.05 7.14
N ASN A 74 -5.02 -6.97 7.08
CA ASN A 74 -6.43 -6.63 7.23
C ASN A 74 -6.70 -6.11 8.66
N ALA A 75 -6.89 -4.80 8.80
CA ALA A 75 -6.98 -4.14 10.10
C ALA A 75 -8.10 -4.68 10.99
N ILE A 76 -9.25 -5.06 10.42
CA ILE A 76 -10.42 -5.53 11.16
C ILE A 76 -10.22 -7.00 11.57
N ALA A 77 -9.92 -7.88 10.60
CA ALA A 77 -9.73 -9.29 10.87
C ALA A 77 -8.54 -9.54 11.81
N SER A 78 -7.42 -8.83 11.59
CA SER A 78 -6.22 -8.89 12.45
C SER A 78 -6.55 -8.49 13.89
N LYS A 79 -7.28 -7.38 14.09
CA LYS A 79 -7.68 -6.92 15.43
C LYS A 79 -8.50 -7.98 16.17
N PHE A 80 -9.51 -8.56 15.53
CA PHE A 80 -10.35 -9.57 16.17
C PHE A 80 -9.62 -10.90 16.38
N ALA A 81 -8.77 -11.33 15.44
CA ALA A 81 -7.98 -12.54 15.62
C ALA A 81 -6.96 -12.40 16.76
N ALA A 82 -6.30 -11.24 16.88
CA ALA A 82 -5.43 -10.92 18.02
C ALA A 82 -6.20 -10.92 19.34
N GLN A 83 -7.39 -10.31 19.38
CA GLN A 83 -8.25 -10.32 20.56
C GLN A 83 -8.69 -11.75 20.93
N ALA A 84 -9.02 -12.59 19.95
CA ALA A 84 -9.37 -14.00 20.18
C ALA A 84 -8.20 -14.75 20.83
N LEU A 85 -6.99 -14.64 20.28
CA LEU A 85 -5.78 -15.27 20.83
C LEU A 85 -5.50 -14.80 22.27
N GLN A 86 -5.58 -13.50 22.53
CA GLN A 86 -5.39 -12.94 23.88
C GLN A 86 -6.43 -13.46 24.88
N LEU A 87 -7.69 -13.63 24.45
CA LEU A 87 -8.74 -14.20 25.29
C LEU A 87 -8.52 -15.69 25.58
N ILE A 88 -7.99 -16.44 24.61
CA ILE A 88 -7.64 -17.86 24.75
C ILE A 88 -6.43 -18.05 25.67
N GLY A 89 -5.57 -17.04 25.79
CA GLY A 89 -4.32 -17.08 26.57
C GLY A 89 -3.08 -17.38 25.72
N GLU A 90 -3.20 -17.24 24.40
CA GLU A 90 -2.13 -17.44 23.43
C GLU A 90 -1.35 -16.16 23.18
N GLU A 91 -0.07 -16.31 22.80
CA GLU A 91 0.76 -15.18 22.38
C GLU A 91 0.22 -14.61 21.06
N VAL A 92 -0.02 -13.30 21.04
CA VAL A 92 -0.49 -12.59 19.84
C VAL A 92 0.71 -12.36 18.94
N PRO A 93 0.67 -12.81 17.66
CA PRO A 93 1.78 -12.61 16.76
C PRO A 93 1.96 -11.12 16.46
N HIS A 94 3.22 -10.73 16.25
CA HIS A 94 3.57 -9.35 15.92
C HIS A 94 2.91 -8.92 14.61
N LYS A 95 2.27 -7.74 14.62
CA LYS A 95 1.59 -7.19 13.45
C LYS A 95 2.57 -6.34 12.65
N LEU A 96 2.88 -6.79 11.44
CA LEU A 96 3.80 -6.09 10.55
C LEU A 96 3.07 -5.00 9.75
N SER A 97 3.66 -3.81 9.71
CA SER A 97 3.22 -2.72 8.84
C SER A 97 3.41 -3.09 7.36
N GLN A 98 2.60 -2.55 6.45
CA GLN A 98 2.88 -2.67 5.01
C GLN A 98 4.01 -1.74 4.54
N GLN A 99 4.39 -0.74 5.35
CA GLN A 99 5.50 0.16 5.06
C GLN A 99 6.84 -0.50 5.40
N VAL A 100 7.24 -1.47 4.56
CA VAL A 100 8.49 -2.22 4.70
C VAL A 100 9.72 -1.31 4.81
N PRO A 101 9.85 -0.19 4.08
CA PRO A 101 11.01 0.71 4.24
C PRO A 101 11.21 1.26 5.66
N LEU A 102 10.17 1.24 6.50
CA LEU A 102 10.22 1.72 7.89
C LEU A 102 10.36 0.59 8.91
N TRP A 103 10.52 -0.65 8.47
CA TRP A 103 10.65 -1.79 9.37
C TRP A 103 11.93 -1.74 10.18
N THR A 104 11.81 -2.05 11.46
CA THR A 104 12.92 -2.25 12.36
C THR A 104 13.53 -3.64 12.20
N VAL A 105 14.69 -3.87 12.82
CA VAL A 105 15.32 -5.20 12.90
C VAL A 105 14.37 -6.25 13.51
N GLU A 106 13.54 -5.85 14.47
CA GLU A 106 12.59 -6.76 15.11
C GLU A 106 11.42 -7.11 14.18
N ASP A 107 10.94 -6.15 13.38
CA ASP A 107 9.92 -6.41 12.35
C ASP A 107 10.44 -7.40 11.28
N VAL A 108 11.69 -7.23 10.84
CA VAL A 108 12.35 -8.14 9.89
C VAL A 108 12.46 -9.54 10.48
N LYS A 109 12.90 -9.67 11.73
CA LYS A 109 12.99 -10.95 12.44
C LYS A 109 11.64 -11.66 12.49
N GLU A 110 10.55 -10.94 12.80
CA GLU A 110 9.21 -11.51 12.84
C GLU A 110 8.71 -11.92 11.46
N TRP A 111 8.99 -11.13 10.41
CA TRP A 111 8.69 -11.53 9.03
C TRP A 111 9.43 -12.80 8.62
N VAL A 112 10.74 -12.91 8.93
CA VAL A 112 11.57 -14.08 8.63
C VAL A 112 11.01 -15.35 9.31
N LYS A 113 10.51 -15.24 10.54
CA LYS A 113 9.80 -16.34 11.21
C LYS A 113 8.51 -16.71 10.49
N GLN A 114 7.70 -15.72 10.09
CA GLN A 114 6.41 -15.94 9.43
C GLN A 114 6.54 -16.67 8.09
N ILE A 115 7.61 -16.40 7.33
CA ILE A 115 7.88 -17.10 6.05
C ILE A 115 8.55 -18.47 6.23
N GLY A 116 8.70 -18.95 7.47
CA GLY A 116 9.24 -20.28 7.79
C GLY A 116 10.77 -20.35 7.74
N PHE A 117 11.46 -19.24 8.01
CA PHE A 117 12.92 -19.15 8.10
C PHE A 117 13.42 -18.86 9.53
N THR A 118 12.66 -19.29 10.55
CA THR A 118 12.96 -19.11 11.99
C THR A 118 14.40 -19.44 12.37
N ASN A 119 14.99 -20.49 11.79
CA ASN A 119 16.36 -20.92 12.09
C ASN A 119 17.43 -19.90 11.67
N TYR A 120 17.10 -18.95 10.79
CA TYR A 120 18.01 -17.89 10.36
C TYR A 120 17.66 -16.54 11.00
N ALA A 121 16.57 -16.44 11.77
CA ALA A 121 16.10 -15.16 12.32
C ALA A 121 17.14 -14.47 13.21
N SER A 122 17.97 -15.24 13.94
CA SER A 122 19.09 -14.70 14.71
C SER A 122 20.13 -14.03 13.83
N GLU A 123 20.43 -14.59 12.66
CA GLU A 123 21.44 -14.05 11.74
C GLU A 123 21.00 -12.70 11.15
N PHE A 124 19.71 -12.53 10.85
CA PHE A 124 19.17 -11.22 10.44
C PHE A 124 19.32 -10.17 11.55
N VAL A 125 19.12 -10.55 12.81
CA VAL A 125 19.31 -9.64 13.96
C VAL A 125 20.79 -9.32 14.18
N ASN A 126 21.66 -10.33 14.12
CA ASN A 126 23.10 -10.19 14.29
C ASN A 126 23.70 -9.25 13.22
N SER A 127 23.24 -9.41 11.98
CA SER A 127 23.60 -8.56 10.85
C SER A 127 22.84 -7.23 10.80
N ARG A 128 21.98 -6.96 11.81
CA ARG A 128 21.16 -5.74 11.96
C ARG A 128 20.37 -5.38 10.70
N VAL A 129 19.79 -6.38 10.06
CA VAL A 129 19.00 -6.20 8.84
C VAL A 129 17.68 -5.55 9.22
N ASP A 130 17.49 -4.29 8.81
CA ASP A 130 16.24 -3.54 8.90
C ASP A 130 15.47 -3.60 7.57
N GLY A 131 14.36 -2.86 7.48
CA GLY A 131 13.51 -2.82 6.29
C GLY A 131 14.22 -2.36 5.01
N ASP A 132 15.08 -1.35 5.13
CA ASP A 132 15.88 -0.83 4.02
C ASP A 132 16.84 -1.89 3.49
N LEU A 133 17.61 -2.53 4.38
CA LEU A 133 18.54 -3.60 4.01
C LEU A 133 17.81 -4.84 3.49
N LEU A 134 16.67 -5.22 4.09
CA LEU A 134 15.86 -6.35 3.66
C LEU A 134 15.43 -6.21 2.20
N LEU A 135 14.97 -5.02 1.81
CA LEU A 135 14.53 -4.73 0.43
C LEU A 135 15.70 -4.74 -0.57
N GLN A 136 16.94 -4.63 -0.11
CA GLN A 136 18.16 -4.64 -0.92
C GLN A 136 18.87 -6.00 -0.95
N LEU A 137 18.45 -6.97 -0.14
CA LEU A 137 19.11 -8.28 -0.09
C LEU A 137 19.16 -8.96 -1.45
N ASN A 138 20.36 -9.45 -1.78
CA ASN A 138 20.64 -10.24 -2.97
C ASN A 138 21.12 -11.64 -2.59
N GLU A 139 21.29 -12.49 -3.60
CA GLU A 139 21.70 -13.89 -3.38
C GLU A 139 23.06 -14.01 -2.68
N VAL A 140 24.00 -13.10 -2.97
CA VAL A 140 25.34 -13.11 -2.38
C VAL A 140 25.27 -12.78 -0.89
N MET A 141 24.55 -11.72 -0.51
CA MET A 141 24.37 -11.34 0.90
C MET A 141 23.69 -12.43 1.70
N LEU A 142 22.67 -13.08 1.13
CA LEU A 142 22.01 -14.23 1.78
C LEU A 142 22.97 -15.40 2.01
N ARG A 143 23.97 -15.58 1.16
CA ARG A 143 24.93 -16.68 1.24
C ARG A 143 26.08 -16.37 2.21
N GLU A 144 26.70 -15.21 2.05
CA GLU A 144 27.92 -14.82 2.77
C GLU A 144 27.61 -14.21 4.14
N ASP A 145 26.63 -13.31 4.23
CA ASP A 145 26.36 -12.53 5.44
C ASP A 145 25.30 -13.17 6.36
N ILE A 146 24.26 -13.75 5.77
CA ILE A 146 23.18 -14.43 6.53
C ILE A 146 23.46 -15.93 6.70
N GLY A 147 24.33 -16.51 5.87
CA GLY A 147 24.74 -17.92 5.98
C GLY A 147 23.76 -18.93 5.38
N ILE A 148 22.81 -18.53 4.52
CA ILE A 148 21.92 -19.45 3.80
C ILE A 148 22.68 -20.12 2.64
N LYS A 149 23.48 -21.15 2.97
CA LYS A 149 24.33 -21.86 2.00
C LYS A 149 23.56 -22.64 0.94
N ASN A 150 22.39 -23.18 1.29
CA ASN A 150 21.57 -23.96 0.36
C ASN A 150 20.89 -23.03 -0.67
N GLY A 151 21.22 -23.21 -1.96
CA GLY A 151 20.68 -22.38 -3.04
C GLY A 151 19.16 -22.51 -3.24
N ILE A 152 18.56 -23.66 -2.93
CA ILE A 152 17.10 -23.83 -2.98
C ILE A 152 16.43 -23.02 -1.87
N LEU A 153 17.01 -23.00 -0.66
CA LEU A 153 16.51 -22.17 0.44
C LEU A 153 16.62 -20.68 0.10
N ARG A 154 17.74 -20.24 -0.50
CA ARG A 154 17.89 -18.85 -0.98
C ARG A 154 16.83 -18.49 -2.01
N ARG A 155 16.59 -19.36 -3.01
CA ARG A 155 15.52 -19.15 -4.00
C ARG A 155 14.13 -19.08 -3.35
N ARG A 156 13.86 -19.92 -2.36
CA ARG A 156 12.59 -19.88 -1.61
C ARG A 156 12.46 -18.56 -0.84
N PHE A 157 13.52 -18.11 -0.19
CA PHE A 157 13.55 -16.82 0.52
C PHE A 157 13.31 -15.63 -0.42
N LEU A 158 14.05 -15.57 -1.54
CA LEU A 158 13.91 -14.50 -2.54
C LEU A 158 12.51 -14.48 -3.17
N ARG A 159 11.85 -15.63 -3.29
CA ARG A 159 10.45 -15.68 -3.72
C ARG A 159 9.51 -15.01 -2.72
N GLU A 160 9.66 -15.30 -1.42
CA GLU A 160 8.88 -14.64 -0.37
C GLU A 160 9.19 -13.13 -0.30
N LEU A 161 10.46 -12.74 -0.48
CA LEU A 161 10.86 -11.34 -0.55
C LEU A 161 10.23 -10.62 -1.75
N SER A 162 10.19 -11.25 -2.93
CA SER A 162 9.51 -10.69 -4.12
C SER A 162 8.00 -10.49 -3.86
N LEU A 163 7.35 -11.42 -3.17
CA LEU A 163 5.96 -11.27 -2.74
C LEU A 163 5.79 -10.10 -1.77
N LEU A 164 6.69 -9.95 -0.79
CA LEU A 164 6.68 -8.83 0.14
C LEU A 164 6.83 -7.50 -0.60
N LYS A 165 7.82 -7.38 -1.50
CA LYS A 165 8.07 -6.17 -2.30
C LYS A 165 6.87 -5.76 -3.15
N ARG A 166 6.10 -6.73 -3.65
CA ARG A 166 4.89 -6.48 -4.43
C ARG A 166 3.73 -5.91 -3.60
N MET A 167 3.63 -6.30 -2.33
CA MET A 167 2.55 -5.88 -1.43
C MET A 167 2.92 -4.65 -0.59
N ALA A 168 4.21 -4.29 -0.55
CA ALA A 168 4.71 -3.20 0.27
C ALA A 168 4.10 -1.84 -0.13
N ASP A 169 3.84 -1.04 0.90
CA ASP A 169 3.49 0.37 0.79
C ASP A 169 4.78 1.20 0.79
N TYR A 170 5.02 1.90 -0.32
CA TYR A 170 6.20 2.75 -0.51
C TYR A 170 5.91 4.23 -0.30
N SER A 171 4.72 4.63 0.16
CA SER A 171 4.32 6.04 0.30
C SER A 171 5.25 6.89 1.16
N SER A 172 6.02 6.28 2.07
CA SER A 172 7.01 6.97 2.90
C SER A 172 8.27 7.41 2.12
N VAL A 173 8.55 6.79 0.98
CA VAL A 173 9.76 7.02 0.16
C VAL A 173 9.46 7.39 -1.30
N ASP A 174 8.26 7.08 -1.80
CA ASP A 174 7.82 7.31 -3.18
C ASP A 174 6.97 8.59 -3.29
N THR A 175 7.63 9.75 -3.31
CA THR A 175 6.95 11.05 -3.38
C THR A 175 6.28 11.33 -4.74
N THR A 176 6.69 10.62 -5.80
CA THR A 176 6.23 10.88 -7.17
C THR A 176 5.32 9.78 -7.73
N ASN A 177 4.99 8.78 -6.92
CA ASN A 177 4.12 7.64 -7.23
C ASN A 177 4.66 6.74 -8.37
N VAL A 178 5.97 6.49 -8.38
CA VAL A 178 6.62 5.52 -9.29
C VAL A 178 5.99 4.13 -9.13
N ASN A 179 5.67 3.71 -7.90
CA ASN A 179 5.03 2.44 -7.62
C ASN A 179 3.68 2.31 -8.35
N GLN A 180 2.87 3.38 -8.35
CA GLN A 180 1.56 3.36 -9.00
C GLN A 180 1.70 3.19 -10.52
N ILE A 181 2.71 3.83 -11.13
CA ILE A 181 3.00 3.68 -12.55
C ILE A 181 3.36 2.23 -12.86
N LEU A 182 4.23 1.62 -12.04
CA LEU A 182 4.59 0.21 -12.17
C LEU A 182 3.39 -0.71 -11.99
N GLN A 183 2.54 -0.48 -10.99
CA GLN A 183 1.31 -1.26 -10.77
C GLN A 183 0.36 -1.24 -11.97
N ASN A 184 0.28 -0.13 -12.69
CA ASN A 184 -0.56 -0.02 -13.89
C ASN A 184 -0.07 -0.93 -15.03
N LEU A 185 1.22 -1.32 -15.06
CA LEU A 185 1.76 -2.31 -16.01
C LEU A 185 1.43 -3.74 -15.60
N GLY A 186 1.24 -3.95 -14.31
CA GLY A 186 0.85 -5.20 -13.71
C GLY A 186 1.32 -5.31 -12.26
N PRO A 187 0.69 -6.20 -11.48
CA PRO A 187 1.01 -6.35 -10.07
C PRO A 187 2.47 -6.75 -9.84
N ASP A 188 3.10 -7.49 -10.76
CA ASP A 188 4.47 -7.98 -10.58
C ASP A 188 5.55 -6.89 -10.68
N PHE A 189 5.24 -5.70 -11.19
CA PHE A 189 6.22 -4.64 -11.39
C PHE A 189 6.53 -3.85 -10.11
N SER A 190 5.63 -3.86 -9.10
CA SER A 190 5.87 -3.23 -7.80
C SER A 190 7.11 -3.75 -7.08
N GLN A 191 7.61 -4.94 -7.45
CA GLN A 191 8.81 -5.49 -6.85
C GLN A 191 10.08 -4.67 -7.16
N TYR A 192 10.05 -3.84 -8.22
CA TYR A 192 11.18 -3.01 -8.65
C TYR A 192 11.19 -1.62 -8.03
N THR A 193 10.06 -1.18 -7.48
CA THR A 193 9.85 0.18 -6.96
C THR A 193 10.99 0.64 -6.08
N TYR A 194 11.33 -0.13 -5.04
CA TYR A 194 12.33 0.30 -4.07
C TYR A 194 13.70 0.53 -4.68
N ARG A 195 14.14 -0.36 -5.59
CA ARG A 195 15.44 -0.26 -6.22
C ARG A 195 15.51 0.90 -7.22
N MET A 196 14.41 1.18 -7.91
CA MET A 196 14.30 2.36 -8.78
C MET A 196 14.40 3.64 -7.97
N LEU A 197 13.66 3.76 -6.87
CA LEU A 197 13.72 4.92 -5.97
C LEU A 197 15.11 5.13 -5.38
N GLN A 198 15.79 4.05 -4.94
CA GLN A 198 17.17 4.14 -4.47
C GLN A 198 18.17 4.57 -5.54
N SER A 199 17.88 4.28 -6.80
CA SER A 199 18.68 4.74 -7.95
C SER A 199 18.39 6.20 -8.32
N GLY A 200 17.57 6.91 -7.52
CA GLY A 200 17.16 8.28 -7.77
C GLY A 200 16.08 8.43 -8.84
N VAL A 201 15.42 7.34 -9.22
CA VAL A 201 14.33 7.40 -10.20
C VAL A 201 13.08 7.98 -9.54
N ASP A 202 12.55 9.03 -10.15
CA ASP A 202 11.26 9.62 -9.89
C ASP A 202 10.38 9.58 -11.16
N LYS A 203 9.12 10.04 -11.06
CA LYS A 203 8.18 10.04 -12.18
C LYS A 203 8.69 10.76 -13.44
N ASP A 204 9.51 11.80 -13.28
CA ASP A 204 9.97 12.61 -14.40
C ASP A 204 11.20 12.00 -15.07
N SER A 205 12.17 11.53 -14.28
CA SER A 205 13.34 10.80 -14.77
C SER A 205 13.01 9.41 -15.33
N LEU A 206 11.95 8.76 -14.84
CA LEU A 206 11.46 7.46 -15.34
C LEU A 206 11.26 7.48 -16.87
N LYS A 207 10.81 8.61 -17.41
CA LYS A 207 10.52 8.81 -18.84
C LYS A 207 11.75 8.70 -19.76
N PHE A 208 12.94 8.82 -19.19
CA PHE A 208 14.20 8.89 -19.93
C PHE A 208 15.10 7.67 -19.69
N LEU A 209 14.64 6.69 -18.90
CA LEU A 209 15.42 5.50 -18.62
C LEU A 209 15.57 4.62 -19.87
N ASN A 210 16.78 4.13 -20.08
CA ASN A 210 17.08 3.13 -21.12
C ASN A 210 17.22 1.71 -20.53
N ASP A 211 17.30 0.70 -21.40
CA ASP A 211 17.40 -0.71 -20.98
C ASP A 211 18.63 -0.99 -20.10
N ASP A 212 19.75 -0.33 -20.37
CA ASP A 212 21.00 -0.53 -19.61
C ASP A 212 20.87 0.00 -18.18
N GLN A 213 20.25 1.16 -18.00
CA GLN A 213 19.93 1.72 -16.68
C GLN A 213 18.90 0.88 -15.91
N LEU A 214 17.88 0.37 -16.61
CA LEU A 214 16.91 -0.55 -16.00
C LEU A 214 17.57 -1.86 -15.54
N PHE A 215 18.58 -2.34 -16.28
CA PHE A 215 19.32 -3.54 -15.91
C PHE A 215 20.31 -3.28 -14.76
N LYS A 216 21.24 -2.33 -14.93
CA LYS A 216 22.37 -2.13 -14.01
C LYS A 216 22.00 -1.38 -12.74
N GLU A 217 21.29 -0.27 -12.88
CA GLU A 217 20.98 0.60 -11.73
C GLU A 217 19.72 0.08 -11.02
N CYS A 218 18.65 -0.15 -11.79
CA CYS A 218 17.36 -0.57 -11.24
C CYS A 218 17.28 -2.07 -10.91
N GLY A 219 18.29 -2.87 -11.30
CA GLY A 219 18.38 -4.29 -10.94
C GLY A 219 17.27 -5.17 -11.55
N ILE A 220 16.79 -4.83 -12.75
CA ILE A 220 15.71 -5.56 -13.42
C ILE A 220 16.31 -6.60 -14.38
N ASP A 221 16.71 -7.77 -13.86
CA ASP A 221 17.34 -8.82 -14.67
C ASP A 221 16.43 -9.37 -15.78
N ASN A 222 15.11 -9.41 -15.53
CA ASN A 222 14.14 -9.94 -16.47
C ASN A 222 13.97 -9.01 -17.68
N SER A 223 14.51 -9.42 -18.82
CA SER A 223 14.48 -8.65 -20.08
C SER A 223 13.05 -8.41 -20.61
N ILE A 224 12.10 -9.30 -20.33
CA ILE A 224 10.69 -9.09 -20.71
C ILE A 224 10.06 -7.99 -19.84
N HIS A 225 10.40 -7.92 -18.56
CA HIS A 225 9.92 -6.86 -17.69
C HIS A 225 10.52 -5.51 -18.11
N ARG A 226 11.84 -5.46 -18.40
CA ARG A 226 12.47 -4.24 -18.92
C ARG A 226 11.83 -3.79 -20.22
N LEU A 227 11.60 -4.69 -21.18
CA LEU A 227 10.91 -4.37 -22.44
C LEU A 227 9.54 -3.74 -22.20
N ARG A 228 8.72 -4.32 -21.30
CA ARG A 228 7.39 -3.80 -20.97
C ARG A 228 7.46 -2.43 -20.29
N ILE A 229 8.43 -2.21 -19.41
CA ILE A 229 8.67 -0.89 -18.78
C ILE A 229 9.10 0.13 -19.84
N CYS A 230 10.04 -0.21 -20.72
CA CYS A 230 10.47 0.66 -21.82
C CYS A 230 9.29 1.04 -22.75
N GLN A 231 8.44 0.07 -23.11
CA GLN A 231 7.24 0.34 -23.92
C GLN A 231 6.27 1.29 -23.21
N ALA A 232 6.08 1.12 -21.90
CA ALA A 232 5.27 2.03 -21.11
C ALA A 232 5.85 3.45 -21.07
N ILE A 233 7.16 3.56 -20.89
CA ILE A 233 7.88 4.84 -20.92
C ILE A 233 7.70 5.55 -22.27
N LEU A 234 7.83 4.82 -23.39
CA LEU A 234 7.59 5.38 -24.73
C LEU A 234 6.15 5.88 -24.91
N GLY A 235 5.17 5.13 -24.41
CA GLY A 235 3.77 5.55 -24.40
C GLY A 235 3.53 6.81 -23.56
N LEU A 236 4.22 6.93 -22.41
CA LEU A 236 4.17 8.16 -21.59
C LEU A 236 4.77 9.35 -22.34
N ASN A 237 5.87 9.16 -23.09
CA ASN A 237 6.47 10.24 -23.89
C ASN A 237 5.54 10.68 -25.03
N GLN A 238 4.89 9.75 -25.72
CA GLN A 238 3.91 10.07 -26.76
C GLN A 238 2.71 10.87 -26.22
N SER A 239 2.20 10.50 -25.03
CA SER A 239 1.13 11.27 -24.38
C SER A 239 1.55 12.69 -23.98
N VAL A 240 2.83 12.88 -23.62
CA VAL A 240 3.39 14.21 -23.29
C VAL A 240 3.65 15.04 -24.55
N GLU A 241 3.97 14.43 -25.68
CA GLU A 241 4.10 15.14 -26.98
C GLU A 241 2.72 15.57 -27.52
N GLU A 242 1.68 14.74 -27.37
CA GLU A 242 0.30 15.11 -27.69
C GLU A 242 -0.26 16.21 -26.77
N GLU A 243 0.11 16.20 -25.48
CA GLU A 243 -0.19 17.32 -24.56
C GLU A 243 0.71 18.54 -24.83
N GLY A 244 1.95 18.35 -25.29
CA GLY A 244 2.95 19.40 -25.52
C GLY A 244 2.72 20.20 -26.81
N GLU A 245 2.21 19.58 -27.86
CA GLU A 245 1.80 20.28 -29.09
C GLU A 245 0.38 20.88 -29.01
N GLY A 246 -0.43 20.47 -28.01
CA GLY A 246 -1.81 20.91 -27.84
C GLY A 246 -2.13 21.84 -26.65
N SER A 247 -1.27 21.96 -25.63
CA SER A 247 -1.65 22.59 -24.34
C SER A 247 -1.18 24.04 -24.14
N GLU A 248 -0.21 24.54 -24.91
CA GLU A 248 0.24 25.95 -24.79
C GLU A 248 -0.42 26.93 -25.76
N ARG A 249 -1.21 26.47 -26.75
CA ARG A 249 -1.96 27.36 -27.65
C ARG A 249 -3.46 27.14 -27.47
N ASN A 250 -4.10 28.09 -26.79
CA ASN A 250 -5.55 28.24 -26.62
C ASN A 250 -6.20 27.35 -25.55
N LYS A 251 -5.86 27.54 -24.27
CA LYS A 251 -6.89 27.40 -23.23
C LYS A 251 -7.89 28.55 -23.41
N SER A 252 -8.89 28.36 -24.27
CA SER A 252 -10.06 29.24 -24.29
C SER A 252 -10.70 29.15 -22.90
N LEU A 253 -10.77 30.27 -22.20
CA LEU A 253 -11.45 30.31 -20.91
C LEU A 253 -12.94 30.08 -21.16
N ASP A 254 -13.58 29.22 -20.36
CA ASP A 254 -15.02 29.02 -20.48
C ASP A 254 -15.78 30.10 -19.71
N VAL A 255 -15.21 30.60 -18.62
CA VAL A 255 -15.86 31.59 -17.75
C VAL A 255 -14.85 32.59 -17.20
N PHE A 256 -15.14 33.88 -17.37
CA PHE A 256 -14.47 34.98 -16.70
C PHE A 256 -15.39 35.55 -15.61
N VAL A 257 -14.96 35.51 -14.34
CA VAL A 257 -15.74 36.04 -13.22
C VAL A 257 -15.17 37.39 -12.80
N SER A 258 -15.87 38.45 -13.19
CA SER A 258 -15.61 39.81 -12.68
C SER A 258 -16.30 40.00 -11.33
N TYR A 259 -15.60 40.56 -10.36
CA TYR A 259 -16.14 40.85 -9.04
C TYR A 259 -15.59 42.14 -8.46
N ARG A 260 -16.34 42.75 -7.54
CA ARG A 260 -15.91 43.95 -6.82
C ARG A 260 -14.88 43.54 -5.75
N ARG A 261 -13.64 44.02 -5.85
CA ARG A 261 -12.53 43.65 -4.94
C ARG A 261 -12.86 43.85 -3.46
N SER A 262 -13.64 44.88 -3.12
CA SER A 262 -13.97 45.24 -1.72
C SER A 262 -14.88 44.25 -0.99
N ASN A 263 -15.72 43.47 -1.69
CA ASN A 263 -16.72 42.61 -1.04
C ASN A 263 -17.16 41.38 -1.85
N GLY A 264 -16.73 41.23 -3.10
CA GLY A 264 -17.16 40.14 -3.99
C GLY A 264 -16.20 38.95 -4.07
N SER A 265 -15.04 39.00 -3.40
CA SER A 265 -13.97 38.01 -3.52
C SER A 265 -14.39 36.62 -3.04
N GLN A 266 -15.12 36.53 -1.93
CA GLN A 266 -15.59 35.26 -1.37
C GLN A 266 -16.57 34.56 -2.30
N LEU A 267 -17.54 35.28 -2.86
CA LEU A 267 -18.51 34.72 -3.79
C LEU A 267 -17.87 34.31 -5.12
N ALA A 268 -16.93 35.12 -5.63
CA ALA A 268 -16.20 34.80 -6.86
C ALA A 268 -15.33 33.54 -6.70
N SER A 269 -14.70 33.37 -5.52
CA SER A 269 -13.93 32.17 -5.20
C SER A 269 -14.82 30.93 -5.10
N LEU A 270 -15.99 31.07 -4.49
CA LEU A 270 -16.97 29.98 -4.40
C LEU A 270 -17.48 29.57 -5.79
N LEU A 271 -17.81 30.54 -6.65
CA LEU A 271 -18.22 30.29 -8.04
C LEU A 271 -17.13 29.59 -8.84
N LYS A 272 -15.88 30.02 -8.70
CA LYS A 272 -14.72 29.36 -9.33
C LYS A 272 -14.65 27.89 -8.96
N VAL A 273 -14.68 27.58 -7.67
CA VAL A 273 -14.61 26.18 -7.19
C VAL A 273 -15.79 25.37 -7.73
N HIS A 274 -17.00 25.89 -7.68
CA HIS A 274 -18.18 25.15 -8.11
C HIS A 274 -18.20 24.85 -9.61
N LEU A 275 -17.75 25.80 -10.43
CA LEU A 275 -17.68 25.66 -11.88
C LEU A 275 -16.50 24.76 -12.31
N GLN A 276 -15.36 24.83 -11.61
CA GLN A 276 -14.24 23.90 -11.83
C GLN A 276 -14.60 22.45 -11.50
N LEU A 277 -15.37 22.22 -10.43
CA LEU A 277 -15.91 20.89 -10.10
C LEU A 277 -16.87 20.34 -11.16
N ARG A 278 -17.44 21.22 -12.01
CA ARG A 278 -18.29 20.85 -13.15
C ARG A 278 -17.52 20.80 -14.47
N GLY A 279 -16.19 20.94 -14.43
CA GLY A 279 -15.30 20.82 -15.59
C GLY A 279 -15.05 22.11 -16.38
N PHE A 280 -15.52 23.28 -15.90
CA PHE A 280 -15.28 24.56 -16.59
C PHE A 280 -13.93 25.18 -16.23
N SER A 281 -13.27 25.78 -17.22
CA SER A 281 -12.07 26.60 -17.01
C SER A 281 -12.46 28.03 -16.61
N VAL A 282 -12.21 28.37 -15.34
CA VAL A 282 -12.67 29.64 -14.74
C VAL A 282 -11.51 30.51 -14.32
N PHE A 283 -11.48 31.73 -14.84
CA PHE A 283 -10.54 32.78 -14.43
C PHE A 283 -11.24 33.79 -13.51
N ILE A 284 -10.61 34.10 -12.37
CA ILE A 284 -11.02 35.18 -11.48
C ILE A 284 -9.83 36.12 -11.31
N ASP A 285 -10.07 37.42 -11.33
CA ASP A 285 -9.02 38.43 -11.25
C ASP A 285 -8.47 38.50 -9.82
N VAL A 286 -7.38 37.78 -9.51
CA VAL A 286 -6.77 37.74 -8.16
C VAL A 286 -5.55 38.65 -8.09
N GLU A 287 -5.66 39.70 -7.26
CA GLU A 287 -4.68 40.46 -6.45
C GLU A 287 -3.22 40.73 -6.91
N ARG A 288 -2.69 40.10 -7.96
CA ARG A 288 -1.32 40.35 -8.47
C ARG A 288 -1.23 41.46 -9.52
N LEU A 289 -2.36 42.02 -9.94
CA LEU A 289 -2.42 43.17 -10.83
C LEU A 289 -2.63 44.43 -9.98
N GLU A 290 -1.51 44.99 -9.50
CA GLU A 290 -1.49 46.31 -8.86
C GLU A 290 -2.03 47.37 -9.84
N SER A 291 -2.79 48.30 -9.28
CA SER A 291 -3.32 49.48 -9.95
C SER A 291 -2.19 50.29 -10.59
N GLY A 292 -1.93 50.09 -11.89
CA GLY A 292 -0.85 50.79 -12.57
C GLY A 292 -0.81 50.70 -14.09
N LYS A 293 -1.27 49.62 -14.72
CA LYS A 293 -1.45 49.55 -16.18
C LYS A 293 -2.69 48.73 -16.49
N PHE A 294 -3.59 49.28 -17.31
CA PHE A 294 -4.66 48.51 -17.93
C PHE A 294 -4.01 47.52 -18.90
N ASP A 295 -3.70 46.33 -18.40
CA ASP A 295 -2.94 45.34 -19.14
C ASP A 295 -3.77 44.73 -20.26
N THR A 296 -3.23 44.82 -21.47
CA THR A 296 -3.66 44.13 -22.71
C THR A 296 -3.93 42.63 -22.50
N ASN A 297 -3.32 42.02 -21.49
CA ASN A 297 -3.56 40.63 -21.10
C ASN A 297 -4.98 40.39 -20.56
N LEU A 298 -5.56 41.32 -19.79
CA LEU A 298 -6.92 41.19 -19.27
C LEU A 298 -7.95 41.27 -20.42
N LEU A 299 -7.72 42.18 -21.38
CA LEU A 299 -8.54 42.31 -22.59
C LEU A 299 -8.43 41.07 -23.49
N ASN A 300 -7.25 40.44 -23.57
CA ASN A 300 -7.07 39.17 -24.28
C ASN A 300 -7.80 38.02 -23.59
N SER A 301 -7.77 37.94 -22.25
CA SER A 301 -8.53 36.93 -21.50
C SER A 301 -10.05 37.11 -21.62
N ILE A 302 -10.55 38.35 -21.68
CA ILE A 302 -11.98 38.63 -21.93
C ILE A 302 -12.36 38.28 -23.37
N ARG A 303 -11.50 38.57 -24.36
CA ARG A 303 -11.75 38.21 -25.78
C ARG A 303 -11.74 36.71 -26.04
N GLN A 304 -11.03 35.94 -25.21
CA GLN A 304 -10.91 34.48 -25.33
C GLN A 304 -11.95 33.71 -24.51
N ALA A 305 -12.70 34.41 -23.64
CA ALA A 305 -13.85 33.84 -22.95
C ALA A 305 -15.06 33.80 -23.90
N LYS A 306 -15.71 32.64 -24.00
CA LYS A 306 -16.87 32.43 -24.88
C LYS A 306 -18.19 32.89 -24.25
#